data_AF-A0A2H8TS03-F1
#
_entry.id   AF-A0A2H8TS03-F1
#
_cell.length_a   1.000
_cell.length_b   1.000
_cell.length_c   1.000
_cell.angle_alpha   90.00
_cell.angle_beta   90.00
_cell.angle_gamma   90.00
#
_symmetry.space_group_name_H-M   'P 1'
#
loop_
_entity.id
_entity.type
_entity.pdbx_description
1 polymer ?
#
loop_
_entity_poly.entity_id
_entity_poly.type
_entity_poly.pdbx_seq_one_letter_code
_entity_poly.pdbx_strand_id
1 'polypeptide(L)'
;NQTGIAPSDIHLIGHNLGVHVVGRCGFRFQKGKIGRITGLDPNNIRHYLSTLDLKPLSANDAEFVDVIHTAGGNLGCMDSLGHADFFPNSGMYNQPGCSVTFDYPLASVDCSQKRAYQLYIDSVIHRNSLMGVSCSSWDDFTNDKCNNNFQMAMGHDASPR
;
A
#
# COMPACT_ATOMS: atom_id res chain seq x y z
N ASN A 1 3.92 26.19 17.40
CA ASN A 1 4.17 25.79 16.00
C ASN A 1 5.32 26.62 15.44
N GLN A 2 6.47 26.00 15.15
CA GLN A 2 7.70 26.72 14.76
C GLN A 2 8.03 26.65 13.26
N THR A 3 7.24 25.95 12.43
CA THR A 3 7.50 25.81 10.97
C THR A 3 6.34 26.19 10.05
N GLY A 4 5.14 26.49 10.59
CA GLY A 4 3.96 26.88 9.78
C GLY A 4 3.29 25.76 8.96
N ILE A 5 3.85 24.54 8.95
CA ILE A 5 3.30 23.40 8.20
C ILE A 5 2.10 22.82 8.96
N ALA A 6 0.94 22.71 8.30
CA ALA A 6 -0.20 22.01 8.88
C ALA A 6 0.03 20.49 8.80
N PRO A 7 -0.38 19.70 9.80
CA PRO A 7 -0.29 18.23 9.75
C PRO A 7 -0.97 17.61 8.51
N SER A 8 -2.05 18.23 8.04
CA SER A 8 -2.78 17.85 6.82
C SER A 8 -1.95 18.02 5.54
N ASP A 9 -0.90 18.85 5.55
CA ASP A 9 0.01 19.05 4.42
C ASP A 9 1.13 17.99 4.36
N ILE A 10 1.18 17.09 5.35
CA ILE A 10 2.21 16.05 5.45
C ILE A 10 1.73 14.78 4.76
N HIS A 11 2.56 14.27 3.85
CA HIS A 11 2.41 12.95 3.23
C HIS A 11 3.62 12.09 3.58
N LEU A 12 3.39 10.97 4.27
CA LEU A 12 4.41 9.97 4.53
C LEU A 12 4.27 8.78 3.57
N ILE A 13 5.38 8.28 3.04
CA ILE A 13 5.41 7.10 2.18
C ILE A 13 6.37 6.09 2.80
N GLY A 14 5.90 4.87 3.05
CA GLY A 14 6.71 3.78 3.60
C GLY A 14 6.72 2.58 2.65
N HIS A 15 7.87 1.93 2.48
CA HIS A 15 8.01 0.70 1.69
C HIS A 15 8.41 -0.47 2.57
N ASN A 16 7.82 -1.65 2.36
CA ASN A 16 8.15 -2.88 3.08
C ASN A 16 7.98 -2.67 4.61
N LEU A 17 9.04 -2.85 5.41
CA LEU A 17 9.05 -2.56 6.85
C LEU A 17 8.79 -1.08 7.17
N GLY A 18 9.12 -0.18 6.25
CA GLY A 18 8.90 1.25 6.37
C GLY A 18 7.42 1.63 6.47
N VAL A 19 6.51 0.79 5.96
CA VAL A 19 5.05 0.98 6.11
C VAL A 19 4.68 1.05 7.60
N HIS A 20 5.23 0.15 8.41
CA HIS A 20 4.95 0.12 9.84
C HIS A 20 5.60 1.31 10.55
N VAL A 21 6.77 1.77 10.08
CA VAL A 21 7.41 2.99 10.62
C VAL A 21 6.51 4.22 10.41
N VAL A 22 6.03 4.45 9.19
CA VAL A 22 5.18 5.62 8.90
C VAL A 22 3.81 5.51 9.58
N GLY A 23 3.25 4.30 9.72
CA GLY A 23 2.05 4.06 10.52
C GLY A 23 2.25 4.41 11.99
N ARG A 24 3.39 4.00 12.59
CA ARG A 24 3.73 4.39 13.96
C ARG A 24 4.00 5.89 14.10
N CYS A 25 4.57 6.54 13.08
CA CYS A 25 4.69 7.99 13.06
C CYS A 25 3.31 8.66 13.11
N GLY A 26 2.36 8.25 12.26
CA GLY A 26 0.98 8.74 12.27
C GLY A 26 0.29 8.52 13.61
N PHE A 27 0.32 7.28 14.13
CA PHE A 27 -0.27 6.94 15.43
C PHE A 27 0.28 7.78 16.60
N ARG A 28 1.58 8.07 16.60
CA ARG A 28 2.24 8.85 17.66
C ARG A 28 2.17 10.37 17.41
N PHE A 29 1.64 10.82 16.29
CA PHE A 29 1.59 12.23 15.96
C PHE A 29 0.50 12.95 16.77
N GLN A 30 0.90 13.79 17.72
CA GLN A 30 -0.02 14.44 18.67
C GLN A 30 -0.45 15.87 18.29
N LYS A 31 0.09 16.43 17.19
CA LYS A 31 -0.12 17.84 16.82
C LYS A 31 -1.25 18.07 15.81
N GLY A 32 -2.10 17.07 15.61
CA GLY A 32 -3.15 17.02 14.58
C GLY A 32 -3.17 15.64 13.93
N LYS A 33 -3.80 15.52 12.76
CA LYS A 33 -3.79 14.27 11.99
C LYS A 33 -2.93 14.47 10.74
N ILE A 34 -2.06 13.51 10.43
CA ILE A 34 -1.26 13.55 9.20
C ILE A 34 -2.21 13.45 8.01
N GLY A 35 -2.01 14.28 6.97
CA GLY A 35 -2.92 14.30 5.82
C GLY A 35 -2.95 12.98 5.07
N ARG A 36 -1.79 12.40 4.76
CA ARG A 36 -1.73 11.14 4.02
C ARG A 36 -0.60 10.21 4.45
N ILE A 37 -0.90 8.93 4.49
CA ILE A 37 0.12 7.86 4.54
C ILE A 37 -0.09 6.92 3.35
N THR A 38 0.96 6.68 2.57
CA THR A 38 0.96 5.62 1.55
C THR A 38 1.85 4.47 2.00
N GLY A 39 1.27 3.27 2.05
CA GLY A 39 1.97 2.02 2.31
C GLY A 39 2.31 1.29 1.01
N LEU A 40 3.59 1.02 0.75
CA LEU A 40 4.07 0.30 -0.43
C LEU A 40 4.51 -1.10 -0.01
N ASP A 41 3.70 -2.09 -0.33
CA ASP A 41 3.86 -3.52 -0.07
C ASP A 41 4.29 -3.84 1.38
N PRO A 42 3.36 -3.73 2.35
CA PRO A 42 3.68 -3.95 3.76
C PRO A 42 4.16 -5.38 4.01
N ASN A 43 5.25 -5.56 4.78
CA ASN A 43 5.62 -6.91 5.23
C ASN A 43 4.56 -7.52 6.13
N ASN A 44 4.34 -8.82 5.97
CA ASN A 44 3.52 -9.62 6.87
C ASN A 44 4.27 -9.98 8.17
N ILE A 45 4.45 -8.99 9.04
CA ILE A 45 5.08 -9.16 10.37
C ILE A 45 4.08 -9.00 11.51
N ARG A 46 2.78 -9.21 11.26
CA ARG A 46 1.70 -9.00 12.23
C ARG A 46 1.93 -9.76 13.54
N HIS A 47 2.41 -11.01 13.46
CA HIS A 47 2.71 -11.80 14.65
C HIS A 47 3.82 -11.16 15.50
N TYR A 48 4.91 -10.73 14.86
CA TYR A 48 6.02 -10.05 15.55
C TYR A 48 5.61 -8.69 16.12
N LEU A 49 4.78 -7.92 15.43
CA LEU A 49 4.24 -6.66 15.96
C LEU A 49 3.41 -6.92 17.22
N SER A 50 2.57 -7.96 17.22
CA SER A 50 1.75 -8.32 18.37
C SER A 50 2.57 -8.72 19.60
N THR A 51 3.73 -9.37 19.44
CA THR A 51 4.59 -9.72 20.59
C THR A 51 5.25 -8.51 21.24
N LEU A 52 5.34 -7.39 20.50
CA LEU A 52 5.90 -6.12 20.98
C LEU A 52 4.82 -5.10 21.39
N ASP A 53 3.54 -5.50 21.45
CA ASP A 53 2.40 -4.60 21.64
C ASP A 53 2.38 -3.44 20.62
N LEU A 54 2.80 -3.74 19.39
CA LEU A 54 2.75 -2.83 18.25
C LEU A 54 1.59 -3.23 17.35
N LYS A 55 0.93 -2.22 16.77
CA LYS A 55 -0.09 -2.41 15.75
C LYS A 55 0.49 -2.14 14.37
N PRO A 56 0.05 -2.87 13.33
CA PRO A 56 0.36 -2.53 11.94
C PRO A 56 -0.26 -1.17 11.58
N LEU A 57 0.12 -0.64 10.41
CA LEU A 57 -0.56 0.50 9.80
C LEU A 57 -2.08 0.26 9.79
N SER A 58 -2.86 1.30 10.09
CA SER A 58 -4.30 1.29 9.92
C SER A 58 -4.81 2.61 9.33
N ALA A 59 -6.03 2.60 8.79
CA ALA A 59 -6.74 3.79 8.35
C ALA A 59 -6.78 4.94 9.38
N ASN A 60 -6.68 4.65 10.68
CA ASN A 60 -6.71 5.67 11.71
C ASN A 60 -5.43 6.52 11.80
N ASP A 61 -4.32 6.09 11.18
CA ASP A 61 -3.00 6.71 11.37
C ASP A 61 -2.83 8.03 10.57
N ALA A 62 -3.74 8.32 9.63
CA ALA A 62 -3.79 9.58 8.87
C ALA A 62 -5.23 9.95 8.47
N GLU A 63 -5.45 11.13 7.90
CA GLU A 63 -6.74 11.52 7.29
C GLU A 63 -7.06 10.63 6.10
N PHE A 64 -6.05 10.28 5.30
CA PHE A 64 -6.14 9.27 4.25
C PHE A 64 -4.97 8.30 4.31
N VAL A 65 -5.27 7.02 4.06
CA VAL A 65 -4.28 5.93 4.05
C VAL A 65 -4.57 5.09 2.83
N ASP A 66 -3.59 5.00 1.94
CA ASP A 66 -3.66 4.17 0.74
C ASP A 66 -2.52 3.16 0.72
N VAL A 67 -2.80 1.92 0.32
CA VAL A 67 -1.82 0.83 0.36
C VAL A 67 -1.76 0.11 -0.98
N ILE A 68 -0.57 -0.19 -1.47
CA ILE A 68 -0.35 -0.98 -2.69
C ILE A 68 0.26 -2.33 -2.30
N HIS A 69 -0.42 -3.43 -2.60
CA HIS A 69 0.03 -4.79 -2.32
C HIS A 69 0.55 -5.43 -3.60
N THR A 70 1.78 -5.93 -3.59
CA THR A 70 2.39 -6.55 -4.78
C THR A 70 3.09 -7.87 -4.50
N ALA A 71 3.39 -8.22 -3.24
CA ALA A 71 4.07 -9.47 -2.89
C ALA A 71 3.32 -10.31 -1.84
N GLY A 72 1.99 -10.23 -1.82
CA GLY A 72 1.13 -11.01 -0.95
C GLY A 72 1.24 -12.53 -1.17
N GLY A 73 0.86 -13.32 -0.16
CA GLY A 73 0.92 -14.80 -0.22
C GLY A 73 2.28 -15.40 0.14
N ASN A 74 3.26 -14.57 0.50
CA ASN A 74 4.53 -14.99 1.08
C ASN A 74 4.97 -13.99 2.17
N LEU A 75 5.94 -13.12 1.86
CA LEU A 75 6.45 -12.10 2.80
C LEU A 75 5.60 -10.83 2.87
N GLY A 76 4.74 -10.58 1.87
CA GLY A 76 3.84 -9.43 1.82
C GLY A 76 2.51 -9.67 2.54
N CYS A 77 1.95 -8.60 3.10
CA CYS A 77 0.66 -8.58 3.77
C CYS A 77 -0.49 -8.50 2.74
N MET A 78 -1.60 -9.21 3.00
CA MET A 78 -2.84 -9.13 2.22
C MET A 78 -4.04 -8.61 3.04
N ASP A 79 -3.80 -8.21 4.29
CA ASP A 79 -4.82 -7.56 5.10
C ASP A 79 -5.13 -6.18 4.48
N SER A 80 -6.40 -5.76 4.52
CA SER A 80 -6.75 -4.36 4.27
C SER A 80 -6.30 -3.52 5.47
N LEU A 81 -5.41 -2.56 5.21
CA LEU A 81 -4.80 -1.69 6.21
C LEU A 81 -5.21 -0.23 6.02
N GLY A 82 -5.58 0.17 4.81
CA GLY A 82 -5.89 1.55 4.46
C GLY A 82 -7.37 1.91 4.48
N HIS A 83 -7.65 3.14 4.06
CA HIS A 83 -8.95 3.53 3.53
C HIS A 83 -9.14 2.99 2.11
N ALA A 84 -8.04 2.84 1.36
CA ALA A 84 -8.00 2.20 0.06
C ALA A 84 -6.80 1.24 -0.02
N ASP A 85 -7.05 -0.02 -0.35
CA ASP A 85 -6.01 -1.03 -0.56
C ASP A 85 -6.09 -1.49 -2.03
N PHE A 86 -4.98 -1.37 -2.75
CA PHE A 86 -4.87 -1.70 -4.17
C PHE A 86 -4.09 -3.01 -4.34
N PHE A 87 -4.64 -3.90 -5.15
CA PHE A 87 -4.09 -5.24 -5.40
C PHE A 87 -3.80 -5.46 -6.90
N PRO A 88 -2.84 -4.72 -7.49
CA PRO A 88 -2.47 -4.89 -8.90
C PRO A 88 -2.06 -6.34 -9.17
N ASN A 89 -2.63 -6.94 -10.22
CA ASN A 89 -2.35 -8.33 -10.61
C ASN A 89 -2.55 -9.31 -9.43
N SER A 90 -3.71 -9.25 -8.76
CA SER A 90 -4.08 -9.97 -7.52
C SER A 90 -3.38 -9.53 -6.24
N GLY A 91 -2.36 -8.68 -6.33
CA GLY A 91 -1.51 -8.28 -5.21
C GLY A 91 -0.58 -9.38 -4.68
N MET A 92 -0.63 -10.57 -5.27
CA MET A 92 0.24 -11.69 -4.94
C MET A 92 1.65 -11.52 -5.52
N TYR A 93 2.62 -12.21 -4.91
CA TYR A 93 3.95 -12.38 -5.50
C TYR A 93 3.86 -13.08 -6.87
N ASN A 94 4.87 -12.88 -7.73
CA ASN A 94 4.84 -13.14 -9.18
C ASN A 94 4.11 -12.05 -9.99
N GLN A 95 4.38 -10.79 -9.66
CA GLN A 95 3.96 -9.67 -10.51
C GLN A 95 4.49 -9.86 -11.95
N PRO A 96 3.78 -9.36 -12.99
CA PRO A 96 4.25 -9.43 -14.36
C PRO A 96 5.69 -8.94 -14.49
N GLY A 97 6.57 -9.72 -15.14
CA GLY A 97 8.00 -9.42 -15.27
C GLY A 97 8.88 -9.83 -14.09
N CYS A 98 8.31 -10.41 -13.03
CA CYS A 98 9.06 -11.02 -11.92
C CYS A 98 9.13 -12.54 -12.10
N SER A 99 10.33 -13.05 -12.31
CA SER A 99 10.57 -14.49 -12.53
C SER A 99 11.37 -15.09 -11.38
N VAL A 100 11.08 -16.35 -11.06
CA VAL A 100 11.92 -17.16 -10.18
C VAL A 100 13.17 -17.57 -10.94
N THR A 101 14.33 -17.49 -10.29
CA THR A 101 15.59 -18.05 -10.81
C THR A 101 16.04 -19.20 -9.90
N PHE A 102 16.65 -20.24 -10.47
CA PHE A 102 17.10 -21.40 -9.69
C PHE A 102 18.10 -21.03 -8.59
N ASP A 103 18.97 -20.06 -8.87
CA ASP A 103 20.00 -19.59 -7.93
C ASP A 103 19.44 -18.70 -6.82
N TYR A 104 18.23 -18.15 -6.99
CA TYR A 104 17.62 -17.26 -6.01
C TYR A 104 16.11 -17.52 -5.86
N PRO A 105 15.71 -18.46 -4.98
CA PRO A 105 14.32 -18.86 -4.79
C PRO A 105 13.37 -17.71 -4.41
N LEU A 106 13.89 -16.64 -3.81
CA LEU A 106 13.12 -15.44 -3.43
C LEU A 106 13.14 -14.32 -4.48
N ALA A 107 13.76 -14.52 -5.65
CA ALA A 107 13.88 -13.52 -6.70
C ALA A 107 12.53 -12.90 -7.09
N SER A 108 11.51 -13.74 -7.24
CA SER A 108 10.18 -13.29 -7.61
C SER A 108 9.54 -12.43 -6.50
N VAL A 109 9.72 -12.81 -5.23
CA VAL A 109 9.19 -12.07 -4.09
C VAL A 109 9.86 -10.70 -3.99
N ASP A 110 11.19 -10.65 -4.06
CA ASP A 110 11.95 -9.40 -4.00
C ASP A 110 11.62 -8.47 -5.17
N CYS A 111 11.50 -9.02 -6.37
CA CYS A 111 11.05 -8.27 -7.55
C CYS A 111 9.63 -7.72 -7.34
N SER A 112 8.73 -8.56 -6.83
CA SER A 112 7.34 -8.19 -6.57
C SER A 112 7.24 -7.13 -5.46
N GLN A 113 8.07 -7.18 -4.41
CA GLN A 113 8.14 -6.12 -3.39
C GLN A 113 8.57 -4.78 -3.99
N LYS A 114 9.54 -4.80 -4.91
CA LYS A 114 9.99 -3.59 -5.62
C LYS A 114 8.92 -3.01 -6.54
N ARG A 115 8.01 -3.85 -7.05
CA ARG A 115 6.95 -3.42 -7.97
C ARG A 115 6.04 -2.35 -7.35
N ALA A 116 5.79 -2.36 -6.04
CA ALA A 116 4.94 -1.36 -5.40
C ALA A 116 5.48 0.08 -5.55
N TYR A 117 6.76 0.33 -5.26
CA TYR A 117 7.31 1.67 -5.47
C TYR A 117 7.51 2.01 -6.95
N GLN A 118 7.75 1.01 -7.81
CA GLN A 118 7.85 1.23 -9.26
C GLN A 118 6.52 1.71 -9.84
N LEU A 119 5.41 1.07 -9.44
CA LEU A 119 4.05 1.49 -9.82
C LEU A 119 3.72 2.87 -9.24
N TYR A 120 4.13 3.15 -8.00
CA TYR A 120 3.97 4.49 -7.42
C TYR A 120 4.73 5.55 -8.24
N ILE A 121 5.99 5.32 -8.58
CA ILE A 121 6.78 6.23 -9.43
C ILE A 121 6.11 6.43 -10.79
N ASP A 122 5.63 5.36 -11.42
CA ASP A 122 4.93 5.44 -12.69
C ASP A 122 3.67 6.30 -12.60
N SER A 123 2.89 6.18 -11.52
CA SER A 123 1.69 6.99 -11.29
C SER A 123 1.97 8.50 -11.11
N VAL A 124 3.19 8.87 -10.68
CA VAL A 124 3.61 10.28 -10.59
C VAL A 124 3.82 10.86 -12.00
N ILE A 125 4.43 10.07 -12.88
CA ILE A 125 4.77 10.48 -14.25
C ILE A 125 3.53 10.42 -15.15
N HIS A 126 2.76 9.35 -15.03
CA HIS A 126 1.57 9.05 -15.82
C HIS A 126 0.32 9.18 -14.94
N ARG A 127 -0.09 10.43 -14.73
CA ARG A 127 -1.25 10.79 -13.90
C ARG A 127 -2.50 10.02 -14.37
N ASN A 128 -3.26 9.45 -13.43
CA ASN A 128 -4.47 8.65 -13.67
C ASN A 128 -4.31 7.44 -14.61
N SER A 129 -3.10 6.95 -14.88
CA SER A 129 -2.88 5.79 -15.76
C SER A 129 -3.24 4.45 -15.10
N LEU A 130 -3.15 4.39 -13.77
CA LEU A 130 -3.35 3.18 -12.99
C LEU A 130 -4.69 3.24 -12.24
N MET A 131 -5.79 2.97 -12.93
CA MET A 131 -7.13 3.00 -12.32
C MET A 131 -7.43 1.68 -11.62
N GLY A 132 -7.71 1.75 -10.32
CA GLY A 132 -8.28 0.66 -9.54
C GLY A 132 -9.81 0.72 -9.53
N VAL A 133 -10.45 -0.45 -9.47
CA VAL A 133 -11.90 -0.58 -9.31
C VAL A 133 -12.20 -1.29 -8.00
N SER A 134 -13.16 -0.76 -7.24
CA SER A 134 -13.61 -1.37 -5.99
C SER A 134 -14.29 -2.71 -6.30
N CYS A 135 -13.84 -3.77 -5.63
CA CYS A 135 -14.37 -5.11 -5.86
C CYS A 135 -14.24 -5.95 -4.58
N SER A 136 -15.13 -6.95 -4.42
CA SER A 136 -15.16 -7.86 -3.26
C SER A 136 -14.01 -8.87 -3.27
N SER A 137 -13.52 -9.25 -4.45
CA SER A 137 -12.48 -10.25 -4.62
C SER A 137 -11.78 -10.11 -5.97
N TRP A 138 -10.60 -10.71 -6.09
CA TRP A 138 -9.90 -10.83 -7.38
C TRP A 138 -10.68 -11.68 -8.39
N ASP A 139 -11.37 -12.72 -7.92
CA ASP A 139 -12.20 -13.56 -8.78
C ASP A 139 -13.39 -12.76 -9.35
N ASP A 140 -14.05 -11.94 -8.55
CA ASP A 140 -15.14 -11.08 -9.06
C ASP A 140 -14.63 -10.04 -10.05
N PHE A 141 -13.42 -9.51 -9.85
CA PHE A 141 -12.77 -8.60 -10.79
C PHE A 141 -12.47 -9.28 -12.13
N THR A 142 -11.86 -10.46 -12.11
CA THR A 142 -11.51 -11.20 -13.34
C THR A 142 -12.73 -11.78 -14.07
N ASN A 143 -13.88 -11.91 -13.39
CA ASN A 143 -15.16 -12.30 -13.99
C ASN A 143 -16.07 -11.10 -14.31
N ASP A 144 -15.51 -9.88 -14.46
CA ASP A 144 -16.23 -8.68 -14.91
C ASP A 144 -17.41 -8.22 -14.03
N LYS A 145 -17.48 -8.66 -12.76
CA LYS A 145 -18.61 -8.35 -11.88
C LYS A 145 -18.55 -6.95 -11.25
N CYS A 146 -17.43 -6.25 -11.41
CA CYS A 146 -17.15 -4.98 -10.73
C CYS A 146 -17.03 -3.78 -11.68
N ASN A 147 -17.34 -3.93 -12.98
CA ASN A 147 -17.04 -2.93 -14.01
C ASN A 147 -17.71 -1.55 -13.79
N ASN A 148 -18.85 -1.52 -13.11
CA ASN A 148 -19.59 -0.28 -12.80
C ASN A 148 -19.35 0.24 -11.37
N ASN A 149 -18.42 -0.38 -10.63
CA ASN A 149 -18.13 0.03 -9.26
C ASN A 149 -17.30 1.32 -9.24
N PHE A 150 -17.15 1.86 -8.03
CA PHE A 150 -16.30 3.02 -7.80
C PHE A 150 -14.86 2.77 -8.28
N GLN A 151 -14.29 3.74 -8.98
CA GLN A 151 -12.91 3.73 -9.45
C GLN A 151 -12.09 4.84 -8.79
N MET A 152 -10.83 4.55 -8.51
CA MET A 152 -9.86 5.49 -7.95
C MET A 152 -8.50 5.25 -8.60
N ALA A 153 -7.76 6.32 -8.88
CA ALA A 153 -6.37 6.19 -9.30
C ALA A 153 -5.53 5.57 -8.17
N MET A 154 -4.77 4.53 -8.48
CA MET A 154 -3.76 3.97 -7.59
C MET A 154 -2.51 4.84 -7.62
N GLY A 155 -1.84 4.95 -6.47
CA GLY A 155 -0.56 5.67 -6.35
C GLY A 155 -0.76 7.15 -6.09
N HIS A 156 0.02 8.01 -6.73
CA HIS A 156 0.14 9.42 -6.38
C HIS A 156 -1.20 10.16 -6.37
N ASP A 157 -2.12 9.83 -7.28
CA ASP A 157 -3.42 10.49 -7.45
C ASP A 157 -4.54 9.88 -6.59
N ALA A 158 -4.24 8.85 -5.81
CA ALA A 158 -5.19 8.33 -4.83
C ALA A 158 -5.56 9.44 -3.83
N SER A 159 -6.85 9.63 -3.62
CA SER A 159 -7.38 10.69 -2.76
C SER A 159 -8.62 10.21 -2.01
N PRO A 160 -8.84 10.69 -0.78
CA PRO A 160 -10.13 10.50 -0.12
C PRO A 160 -11.19 11.26 -0.94
N ARG A 161 -12.37 10.66 -1.13
CA ARG A 161 -13.53 11.35 -1.72
C ARG A 161 -13.98 12.52 -0.85
#